data_AF-A0A5C3KPQ2-F1
#
_entry.id   AF-A0A5C3KPQ2-F1
#
_cell.length_a   1.000
_cell.length_b   1.000
_cell.length_c   1.000
_cell.angle_alpha   90.00
_cell.angle_beta   90.00
_cell.angle_gamma   90.00
#
_symmetry.space_group_name_H-M   'P 1'
#
loop_
_entity.id
_entity.type
_entity.pdbx_description
1 polymer ?
#
loop_
_entity_poly.entity_id
_entity_poly.type
_entity_poly.pdbx_seq_one_letter_code
_entity_poly.pdbx_strand_id
1 'polypeptide(L)'
;MLVQFIYCVWLLSAATSTLAEIYVSLFEANKEKEGWHFGLVIHGEEDIVNKIPNELYEAVIDGGIESKTVGYMVYGGAREKNGKVVKVALKLTNVPYTFYLPNYTKDDVIDAMQQFEPSRIPGPQEKDGHFFNCFDFTKQTIDIIKPFIQQGDTDLKMFEDYYRANKGKVRRITDEGSRERAEEARKEAEKYRRDVEEAAELAKKEEVIKAEVETKTEEVASKVDQHPFTDEL
;
A
#
# COMPACT_ATOMS: atom_id res chain seq x y z
N MET A 1 -26.14 -23.46 43.18
CA MET A 1 -24.71 -23.65 42.87
C MET A 1 -24.44 -24.22 41.47
N LEU A 2 -25.44 -24.52 40.62
CA LEU A 2 -25.19 -25.02 39.26
C LEU A 2 -24.88 -23.92 38.23
N VAL A 3 -25.41 -22.71 38.43
CA VAL A 3 -25.35 -21.61 37.44
C VAL A 3 -23.95 -20.98 37.36
N GLN A 4 -23.17 -20.97 38.44
CA GLN A 4 -21.80 -20.46 38.46
C GLN A 4 -20.80 -21.38 37.74
N PHE A 5 -21.05 -22.69 37.71
CA PHE A 5 -20.14 -23.66 37.09
C PHE A 5 -20.19 -23.59 35.56
N ILE A 6 -21.35 -23.28 34.99
CA ILE A 6 -21.54 -23.17 33.53
C ILE A 6 -20.82 -21.92 32.99
N TYR A 7 -20.85 -20.79 33.72
CA TYR A 7 -20.15 -19.58 33.30
C TYR A 7 -18.62 -19.74 33.19
N CYS A 8 -18.00 -20.52 34.09
CA CYS A 8 -16.57 -20.77 34.05
C CYS A 8 -16.13 -21.61 32.85
N VAL A 9 -16.97 -22.56 32.38
CA VAL A 9 -16.65 -23.39 31.21
C VAL A 9 -16.75 -22.58 29.91
N TRP A 10 -17.70 -21.65 29.81
CA TRP A 10 -17.84 -20.77 28.64
C TRP A 10 -16.77 -19.67 28.57
N LEU A 11 -16.23 -19.24 29.72
CA LEU A 11 -15.06 -18.36 29.75
C LEU A 11 -13.75 -19.11 29.46
N LEU A 12 -13.64 -20.40 29.85
CA LEU A 12 -12.48 -21.22 29.52
C LEU A 12 -12.45 -21.65 28.05
N SER A 13 -13.59 -21.91 27.41
CA SER A 13 -13.63 -22.23 25.97
C SER A 13 -13.30 -21.03 25.08
N ALA A 14 -13.46 -19.81 25.59
CA ALA A 14 -12.92 -18.59 24.96
C ALA A 14 -11.42 -18.40 25.22
N ALA A 15 -10.89 -18.94 26.33
CA ALA A 15 -9.47 -18.90 26.67
C ALA A 15 -8.62 -20.01 26.00
N THR A 16 -9.25 -21.02 25.38
CA THR A 16 -8.58 -22.05 24.58
C THR A 16 -8.64 -21.78 23.08
N SER A 17 -8.97 -20.56 22.65
CA SER A 17 -8.41 -20.07 21.39
C SER A 17 -6.92 -19.84 21.65
N THR A 18 -6.18 -20.95 21.76
CA THR A 18 -4.73 -21.01 21.60
C THR A 18 -4.35 -19.96 20.58
N LEU A 19 -3.55 -18.98 21.01
CA LEU A 19 -2.89 -18.01 20.14
C LEU A 19 -2.45 -18.82 18.91
N ALA A 20 -3.13 -18.60 17.78
CA ALA A 20 -2.90 -19.42 16.60
C ALA A 20 -1.41 -19.27 16.28
N GLU A 21 -0.68 -20.38 16.29
CA GLU A 21 0.72 -20.39 15.94
C GLU A 21 0.88 -19.80 14.54
N ILE A 22 1.53 -18.64 14.45
CA ILE A 22 1.77 -18.00 13.17
C ILE A 22 3.21 -18.19 12.74
N TYR A 23 3.37 -18.27 11.43
CA TYR A 23 4.64 -18.31 10.74
C TYR A 23 4.69 -17.12 9.81
N VAL A 24 5.88 -16.51 9.72
CA VAL A 24 6.16 -15.42 8.79
C VAL A 24 7.22 -15.89 7.82
N SER A 25 6.88 -15.95 6.54
CA SER A 25 7.81 -16.32 5.48
C SER A 25 8.29 -15.10 4.71
N LEU A 26 9.59 -15.04 4.39
CA LEU A 26 10.09 -14.16 3.34
C LEU A 26 9.55 -14.66 2.00
N PHE A 27 8.82 -13.84 1.27
CA PHE A 27 8.50 -14.09 -0.14
C PHE A 27 9.57 -13.50 -1.05
N GLU A 28 10.03 -14.29 -2.02
CA GLU A 28 10.96 -13.86 -3.06
C GLU A 28 10.45 -14.28 -4.45
N ALA A 29 10.46 -13.34 -5.39
CA ALA A 29 10.13 -13.58 -6.79
C ALA A 29 11.17 -12.97 -7.74
N ASN A 30 11.32 -13.56 -8.93
CA ASN A 30 12.20 -13.08 -10.00
C ASN A 30 13.65 -12.87 -9.55
N LYS A 31 14.16 -13.80 -8.75
CA LYS A 31 15.53 -13.78 -8.24
C LYS A 31 16.54 -13.49 -9.35
N GLU A 32 17.38 -12.48 -9.13
CA GLU A 32 18.44 -12.00 -10.03
C GLU A 32 17.96 -11.50 -11.40
N LYS A 33 16.69 -11.12 -11.52
CA LYS A 33 16.12 -10.55 -12.75
C LYS A 33 15.60 -9.14 -12.52
N GLU A 34 15.34 -8.43 -13.60
CA GLU A 34 14.58 -7.18 -13.57
C GLU A 34 13.22 -7.43 -12.91
N GLY A 35 12.90 -6.67 -11.86
CA GLY A 35 11.73 -6.93 -11.02
C GLY A 35 11.91 -7.99 -9.94
N TRP A 36 13.14 -8.24 -9.49
CA TRP A 36 13.42 -8.99 -8.27
C TRP A 36 12.66 -8.37 -7.10
N HIS A 37 11.75 -9.15 -6.52
CA HIS A 37 10.72 -8.63 -5.62
C HIS A 37 10.66 -9.41 -4.32
N PHE A 38 10.39 -8.68 -3.23
CA PHE A 38 10.37 -9.20 -1.88
C PHE A 38 9.08 -8.78 -1.17
N GLY A 39 8.59 -9.66 -0.31
CA GLY A 39 7.46 -9.41 0.58
C GLY A 39 7.48 -10.35 1.76
N LEU A 40 6.44 -10.30 2.56
CA LEU A 40 6.23 -11.17 3.72
C LEU A 40 4.87 -11.82 3.61
N VAL A 41 4.77 -13.02 4.15
CA VAL A 41 3.54 -13.81 4.14
C VAL A 41 3.32 -14.33 5.55
N ILE A 42 2.15 -14.08 6.10
CA ILE A 42 1.74 -14.58 7.41
C ILE A 42 0.83 -15.78 7.17
N HIS A 43 1.15 -16.92 7.77
CA HIS A 43 0.46 -18.18 7.50
C HIS A 43 0.51 -19.14 8.71
N GLY A 44 -0.34 -20.16 8.71
CA GLY A 44 -0.25 -21.30 9.63
C GLY A 44 0.83 -22.30 9.21
N GLU A 45 1.21 -23.21 10.11
CA GLU A 45 2.31 -24.17 9.92
C GLU A 45 2.24 -24.91 8.58
N GLU A 46 1.08 -25.47 8.25
CA GLU A 46 0.93 -26.33 7.06
C GLU A 46 0.47 -25.57 5.81
N ASP A 47 0.15 -24.28 5.91
CA ASP A 47 -0.53 -23.54 4.83
C ASP A 47 0.28 -23.54 3.53
N ILE A 48 1.59 -23.38 3.61
CA ILE A 48 2.48 -23.37 2.45
C ILE A 48 2.55 -24.76 1.81
N VAL A 49 2.71 -25.81 2.62
CA VAL A 49 2.80 -27.20 2.17
C VAL A 49 1.49 -27.62 1.50
N ASN A 50 0.36 -27.24 2.10
CA ASN A 50 -0.99 -27.49 1.63
C ASN A 50 -1.44 -26.53 0.51
N LYS A 51 -0.57 -25.60 0.08
CA LYS A 51 -0.83 -24.61 -0.99
C LYS A 51 -2.07 -23.75 -0.72
N ILE A 52 -2.33 -23.47 0.55
CA ILE A 52 -3.41 -22.57 0.96
C ILE A 52 -3.06 -21.16 0.46
N PRO A 53 -3.95 -20.47 -0.27
CA PRO A 53 -3.70 -19.11 -0.71
C PRO A 53 -3.59 -18.13 0.46
N ASN A 54 -2.44 -17.47 0.57
CA ASN A 54 -2.14 -16.51 1.63
C ASN A 54 -2.03 -15.08 1.12
N GLU A 55 -2.21 -14.13 2.03
CA GLU A 55 -2.03 -12.70 1.75
C GLU A 55 -0.53 -12.37 1.65
N LEU A 56 -0.18 -11.59 0.64
CA LEU A 56 1.19 -11.11 0.43
C LEU A 56 1.28 -9.66 0.92
N TYR A 57 2.23 -9.37 1.81
CA TYR A 57 2.49 -8.03 2.34
C TYR A 57 3.80 -7.50 1.76
N GLU A 58 3.75 -6.35 1.12
CA GLU A 58 4.88 -5.80 0.39
C GLU A 58 4.84 -4.27 0.42
N ALA A 59 6.01 -3.65 0.48
CA ALA A 59 6.13 -2.25 0.13
C ALA A 59 6.11 -2.11 -1.40
N VAL A 60 5.34 -1.16 -1.90
CA VAL A 60 5.14 -0.91 -3.35
C VAL A 60 5.35 0.56 -3.66
N ILE A 61 5.61 0.85 -4.94
CA ILE A 61 5.62 2.23 -5.42
C ILE A 61 4.18 2.74 -5.43
N ASP A 62 3.92 3.84 -4.75
CA ASP A 62 2.64 4.53 -4.79
C ASP A 62 2.42 5.15 -6.17
N GLY A 63 1.54 4.53 -6.97
CA GLY A 63 1.13 5.01 -8.28
C GLY A 63 -0.19 5.78 -8.27
N GLY A 64 -0.76 6.10 -7.10
CA GLY A 64 -2.03 6.79 -7.01
C GLY A 64 -1.92 8.22 -7.54
N ILE A 65 -2.62 8.53 -8.64
CA ILE A 65 -2.53 9.83 -9.33
C ILE A 65 -2.94 11.02 -8.44
N GLU A 66 -3.79 10.77 -7.45
CA GLU A 66 -4.25 11.74 -6.45
C GLU A 66 -3.53 11.60 -5.11
N SER A 67 -2.61 10.64 -4.98
CA SER A 67 -1.94 10.35 -3.71
C SER A 67 -0.94 11.45 -3.35
N LYS A 68 -0.89 11.80 -2.05
CA LYS A 68 0.11 12.72 -1.50
C LYS A 68 1.53 12.15 -1.52
N THR A 69 1.65 10.83 -1.58
CA THR A 69 2.92 10.08 -1.58
C THR A 69 3.21 9.47 -2.95
N VAL A 70 2.62 9.96 -4.03
CA VAL A 70 2.88 9.46 -5.38
C VAL A 70 4.38 9.41 -5.70
N GLY A 71 4.85 8.24 -6.17
CA GLY A 71 6.26 7.95 -6.43
C GLY A 71 7.10 7.65 -5.19
N TYR A 72 6.50 7.37 -4.03
CA TYR A 72 7.19 6.89 -2.84
C TYR A 72 7.10 5.35 -2.77
N MET A 73 8.06 4.71 -2.12
CA MET A 73 7.89 3.35 -1.63
C MET A 73 7.05 3.39 -0.35
N VAL A 74 5.91 2.72 -0.34
CA VAL A 74 4.93 2.74 0.76
C VAL A 74 4.45 1.34 1.09
N TYR A 75 4.09 1.11 2.35
CA TYR A 75 3.34 -0.06 2.76
C TYR A 75 1.86 0.33 2.95
N GLY A 76 0.97 -0.30 2.19
CA GLY A 76 -0.47 -0.04 2.22
C GLY A 76 -1.32 -1.17 2.81
N GLY A 77 -0.68 -2.21 3.35
CA GLY A 77 -1.35 -3.44 3.80
C GLY A 77 -1.10 -4.63 2.88
N ALA A 78 -2.03 -5.58 2.89
CA ALA A 78 -1.97 -6.73 1.98
C ALA A 78 -2.08 -6.27 0.53
N ARG A 79 -1.39 -6.97 -0.38
CA ARG A 79 -1.39 -6.66 -1.81
C ARG A 79 -2.81 -6.69 -2.37
N GLU A 80 -3.22 -5.59 -2.98
CA GLU A 80 -4.52 -5.49 -3.66
C GLU A 80 -4.37 -5.48 -5.18
N LYS A 81 -5.40 -5.98 -5.86
CA LYS A 81 -5.60 -5.83 -7.30
C LYS A 81 -7.07 -5.55 -7.55
N ASN A 82 -7.36 -4.40 -8.17
CA ASN A 82 -8.73 -3.93 -8.44
C ASN A 82 -9.61 -3.87 -7.17
N GLY A 83 -9.05 -3.32 -6.08
CA GLY A 83 -9.74 -3.15 -4.80
C GLY A 83 -10.05 -4.44 -4.06
N LYS A 84 -9.35 -5.54 -4.38
CA LYS A 84 -9.47 -6.82 -3.69
C LYS A 84 -8.10 -7.33 -3.28
N VAL A 85 -8.00 -7.78 -2.03
CA VAL A 85 -6.83 -8.46 -1.51
C VAL A 85 -6.54 -9.71 -2.35
N VAL A 86 -5.32 -9.78 -2.87
CA VAL A 86 -4.83 -10.90 -3.67
C VAL A 86 -4.27 -11.94 -2.72
N LYS A 87 -4.82 -13.15 -2.79
CA LYS A 87 -4.27 -14.33 -2.12
C LYS A 87 -3.53 -15.20 -3.12
N VAL A 88 -2.31 -15.59 -2.79
CA VAL A 88 -1.44 -16.36 -3.67
C VAL A 88 -1.09 -17.68 -3.00
N ALA A 89 -1.29 -18.79 -3.69
CA ALA A 89 -0.74 -20.08 -3.28
C ALA A 89 0.76 -20.08 -3.60
N LEU A 90 1.60 -20.10 -2.56
CA LEU A 90 3.04 -19.97 -2.70
C LEU A 90 3.69 -21.31 -2.98
N LYS A 91 4.76 -21.28 -3.76
CA LYS A 91 5.66 -22.44 -3.92
C LYS A 91 6.73 -22.35 -2.84
N LEU A 92 7.17 -23.48 -2.31
CA LEU A 92 8.29 -23.54 -1.35
C LEU A 92 9.55 -22.81 -1.88
N THR A 93 9.79 -22.85 -3.19
CA THR A 93 10.91 -22.15 -3.83
C THR A 93 10.83 -20.62 -3.74
N ASN A 94 9.65 -20.08 -3.46
CA ASN A 94 9.40 -18.65 -3.31
C ASN A 94 9.41 -18.20 -1.85
N VAL A 95 9.56 -19.12 -0.90
CA VAL A 95 9.60 -18.83 0.54
C VAL A 95 10.88 -19.39 1.18
N PRO A 96 12.06 -18.79 0.89
CA PRO A 96 13.34 -19.36 1.27
C PRO A 96 13.61 -19.37 2.78
N TYR A 97 12.89 -18.58 3.58
CA TYR A 97 13.07 -18.47 5.04
C TYR A 97 11.72 -18.33 5.73
N THR A 98 11.49 -19.09 6.79
CA THR A 98 10.24 -19.08 7.56
C THR A 98 10.54 -18.93 9.05
N PHE A 99 9.89 -17.98 9.71
CA PHE A 99 10.11 -17.69 11.13
C PHE A 99 8.87 -18.08 11.94
N TYR A 100 9.06 -18.91 12.96
CA TYR A 100 7.99 -19.28 13.89
C TYR A 100 7.84 -18.23 15.00
N LEU A 101 6.60 -17.85 15.28
CA LEU A 101 6.23 -16.77 16.20
C LEU A 101 5.15 -17.27 17.20
N PRO A 102 5.55 -18.03 18.24
CA PRO A 102 4.64 -18.79 19.12
C PRO A 102 3.65 -17.95 19.93
N ASN A 103 3.95 -16.68 20.17
CA ASN A 103 3.20 -15.83 21.11
C ASN A 103 2.70 -14.55 20.45
N TYR A 104 2.62 -14.54 19.12
CA TYR A 104 2.30 -13.35 18.33
C TYR A 104 1.05 -13.58 17.51
N THR A 105 0.30 -12.50 17.31
CA THR A 105 -0.85 -12.48 16.42
C THR A 105 -0.45 -11.95 15.05
N LYS A 106 -1.30 -12.21 14.05
CA LYS A 106 -1.17 -11.62 12.72
C LYS A 106 -1.08 -10.09 12.81
N ASP A 107 -1.85 -9.48 13.72
CA ASP A 107 -1.92 -8.04 13.89
C ASP A 107 -0.59 -7.47 14.41
N ASP A 108 0.09 -8.15 15.34
CA ASP A 108 1.41 -7.71 15.82
C ASP A 108 2.45 -7.65 14.69
N VAL A 109 2.39 -8.58 13.74
CA VAL A 109 3.26 -8.60 12.56
C VAL A 109 2.88 -7.48 11.59
N ILE A 110 1.58 -7.21 11.41
CA ILE A 110 1.10 -6.09 10.60
C ILE A 110 1.51 -4.76 11.22
N ASP A 111 1.42 -4.60 12.54
CA ASP A 111 1.85 -3.40 13.27
C ASP A 111 3.35 -3.15 13.07
N ALA A 112 4.17 -4.20 13.03
CA ALA A 112 5.58 -4.08 12.66
C ALA A 112 5.78 -3.61 11.21
N MET A 113 4.97 -4.09 10.26
CA MET A 113 5.02 -3.62 8.86
C MET A 113 4.56 -2.16 8.72
N GLN A 114 3.59 -1.73 9.51
CA GLN A 114 3.07 -0.35 9.51
C GLN A 114 4.09 0.68 10.02
N GLN A 115 5.13 0.25 10.73
CA GLN A 115 6.24 1.12 11.12
C GLN A 115 7.17 1.49 9.93
N PHE A 116 6.98 0.87 8.76
CA PHE A 116 7.71 1.25 7.56
C PHE A 116 7.27 2.63 7.08
N GLU A 117 8.13 3.63 7.32
CA GLU A 117 7.86 5.00 6.87
C GLU A 117 7.90 5.12 5.34
N PRO A 118 6.99 5.90 4.73
CA PRO A 118 7.04 6.23 3.31
C PRO A 118 8.41 6.76 2.90
N SER A 119 9.05 6.08 1.94
CA SER A 119 10.38 6.45 1.45
C SER A 119 10.29 7.05 0.06
N ARG A 120 10.63 8.33 -0.09
CA ARG A 120 10.68 8.99 -1.40
C ARG A 120 11.65 8.26 -2.32
N ILE A 121 11.21 7.90 -3.53
CA ILE A 121 12.09 7.33 -4.55
C ILE A 121 12.59 8.47 -5.45
N PRO A 122 13.89 8.81 -5.43
CA PRO A 122 14.43 9.91 -6.22
C PRO A 122 14.36 9.62 -7.72
N GLY A 123 14.03 10.63 -8.54
CA GLY A 123 14.02 10.49 -10.00
C GLY A 123 15.41 10.13 -10.56
N PRO A 124 15.51 9.56 -11.77
CA PRO A 124 16.78 9.04 -12.32
C PRO A 124 17.94 10.05 -12.37
N GLN A 125 17.63 11.35 -12.52
CA GLN A 125 18.62 12.43 -12.64
C GLN A 125 19.01 13.05 -11.29
N GLU A 126 18.38 12.65 -10.19
CA GLU A 126 18.69 13.19 -8.87
C GLU A 126 20.01 12.62 -8.32
N LYS A 127 20.79 13.50 -7.68
CA LYS A 127 22.12 13.19 -7.13
C LYS A 127 22.05 12.25 -5.92
N ASP A 128 21.03 12.39 -5.09
CA ASP A 128 20.75 11.43 -4.02
C ASP A 128 19.91 10.30 -4.59
N GLY A 129 20.46 9.09 -4.58
CA GLY A 129 19.82 7.89 -5.10
C GLY A 129 19.27 6.97 -4.01
N HIS A 130 19.37 7.35 -2.74
CA HIS A 130 19.00 6.46 -1.64
C HIS A 130 17.50 6.48 -1.35
N PHE A 131 16.94 5.29 -1.16
CA PHE A 131 15.58 5.05 -0.69
C PHE A 131 15.48 3.63 -0.13
N PHE A 132 14.47 3.35 0.69
CA PHE A 132 14.14 2.00 1.15
C PHE A 132 13.31 1.27 0.09
N ASN A 133 13.75 0.07 -0.30
CA ASN A 133 13.02 -0.77 -1.26
C ASN A 133 12.26 -1.91 -0.57
N CYS A 134 11.58 -2.77 -1.33
CA CYS A 134 10.81 -3.87 -0.77
C CYS A 134 11.66 -4.91 0.00
N PHE A 135 12.96 -5.03 -0.29
CA PHE A 135 13.87 -5.88 0.50
C PHE A 135 14.27 -5.24 1.82
N ASP A 136 14.41 -3.90 1.84
CA ASP A 136 14.61 -3.16 3.08
C ASP A 136 13.36 -3.20 3.96
N PHE A 137 12.17 -3.13 3.37
CA PHE A 137 10.89 -3.32 4.07
C PHE A 137 10.83 -4.67 4.81
N THR A 138 11.15 -5.77 4.13
CA THR A 138 11.14 -7.08 4.79
C THR A 138 12.18 -7.13 5.90
N LYS A 139 13.40 -6.61 5.67
CA LYS A 139 14.44 -6.56 6.69
C LYS A 139 14.03 -5.76 7.93
N GLN A 140 13.48 -4.56 7.76
CA GLN A 140 13.03 -3.72 8.87
C GLN A 140 11.92 -4.41 9.67
N THR A 141 10.94 -5.01 8.98
CA THR A 141 9.87 -5.76 9.65
C THR A 141 10.46 -6.92 10.46
N ILE A 142 11.36 -7.71 9.87
CA ILE A 142 12.01 -8.82 10.57
C ILE A 142 12.85 -8.31 11.75
N ASP A 143 13.53 -7.17 11.65
CA ASP A 143 14.28 -6.59 12.76
C ASP A 143 13.39 -6.18 13.94
N ILE A 144 12.18 -5.69 13.65
CA ILE A 144 11.20 -5.33 14.68
C ILE A 144 10.67 -6.57 15.40
N ILE A 145 10.35 -7.64 14.66
CA ILE A 145 9.79 -8.87 15.25
C ILE A 145 10.87 -9.85 15.75
N LYS A 146 12.14 -9.62 15.41
CA LYS A 146 13.29 -10.47 15.78
C LYS A 146 13.36 -10.81 17.28
N PRO A 147 13.09 -9.90 18.23
CA PRO A 147 13.10 -10.23 19.65
C PRO A 147 12.14 -11.38 20.05
N PHE A 148 11.20 -11.73 19.17
CA PHE A 148 10.14 -12.70 19.41
C PHE A 148 10.31 -13.99 18.61
N ILE A 149 11.24 -14.00 17.66
CA ILE A 149 11.68 -15.22 16.98
C ILE A 149 12.54 -16.02 17.97
N GLN A 150 12.41 -17.35 17.95
CA GLN A 150 13.15 -18.22 18.87
C GLN A 150 14.65 -17.92 18.85
N GLN A 151 15.27 -17.82 20.03
CA GLN A 151 16.71 -17.59 20.11
C GLN A 151 17.47 -18.73 19.44
N GLY A 152 18.40 -18.38 18.54
CA GLY A 152 19.17 -19.37 17.79
C GLY A 152 18.43 -19.94 16.57
N ASP A 153 17.33 -19.32 16.16
CA ASP A 153 16.64 -19.64 14.92
C ASP A 153 17.63 -19.57 13.74
N THR A 154 17.75 -20.71 13.04
CA THR A 154 18.70 -20.87 11.93
C THR A 154 18.27 -20.05 10.72
N ASP A 155 16.96 -19.99 10.45
CA ASP A 155 16.38 -19.25 9.32
C ASP A 155 16.59 -17.75 9.50
N LEU A 156 16.44 -17.23 10.72
CA LEU A 156 16.73 -15.83 11.04
C LEU A 156 18.18 -15.48 10.71
N LYS A 157 19.14 -16.32 11.15
CA LYS A 157 20.56 -16.10 10.86
C LYS A 157 20.83 -16.18 9.35
N MET A 158 20.26 -17.18 8.68
CA MET A 158 20.42 -17.34 7.23
C MET A 158 19.83 -16.16 6.45
N PHE A 159 18.69 -15.62 6.89
CA PHE A 159 18.11 -14.42 6.32
C PHE A 159 18.98 -13.18 6.55
N GLU A 160 19.53 -12.98 7.74
CA GLU A 160 20.43 -11.85 8.02
C GLU A 160 21.70 -11.89 7.16
N ASP A 161 22.29 -13.08 7.00
CA ASP A 161 23.43 -13.31 6.12
C ASP A 161 23.05 -13.09 4.65
N TYR A 162 21.87 -13.57 4.24
CA TYR A 162 21.33 -13.37 2.90
C TYR A 162 21.14 -11.89 2.57
N TYR A 163 20.51 -11.13 3.47
CA TYR A 163 20.32 -9.69 3.31
C TYR A 163 21.65 -8.96 3.21
N ARG A 164 22.60 -9.26 4.11
CA ARG A 164 23.93 -8.64 4.10
C ARG A 164 24.67 -8.87 2.80
N ALA A 165 24.61 -10.10 2.27
CA ALA A 165 25.28 -10.48 1.03
C ALA A 165 24.59 -9.90 -0.22
N ASN A 166 23.26 -9.80 -0.23
CA ASN A 166 22.51 -9.51 -1.45
C ASN A 166 21.97 -8.09 -1.56
N LYS A 167 21.85 -7.30 -0.47
CA LYS A 167 21.24 -5.96 -0.52
C LYS A 167 21.82 -5.05 -1.61
N GLY A 168 23.15 -5.08 -1.80
CA GLY A 168 23.82 -4.30 -2.84
C GLY A 168 23.55 -4.82 -4.25
N LYS A 169 23.37 -6.14 -4.42
CA LYS A 169 23.02 -6.77 -5.70
C LYS A 169 21.58 -6.46 -6.08
N VAL A 170 20.65 -6.59 -5.13
CA VAL A 170 19.24 -6.23 -5.31
C VAL A 170 19.14 -4.80 -5.80
N ARG A 171 19.74 -3.84 -5.07
CA ARG A 171 19.75 -2.42 -5.44
C ARG A 171 20.26 -2.15 -6.86
N ARG A 172 21.39 -2.75 -7.24
CA ARG A 172 21.93 -2.61 -8.60
C ARG A 172 20.98 -3.11 -9.70
N ILE A 173 20.13 -4.10 -9.41
CA ILE A 173 19.23 -4.70 -10.38
C ILE A 173 17.88 -3.98 -10.43
N THR A 174 17.40 -3.45 -9.29
CA THR A 174 16.01 -3.00 -9.16
C THR A 174 15.84 -1.50 -8.98
N ASP A 175 16.87 -0.78 -8.52
CA ASP A 175 16.70 0.63 -8.14
C ASP A 175 16.42 1.51 -9.37
N GLU A 176 17.14 1.31 -10.49
CA GLU A 176 16.96 2.11 -11.71
C GLU A 176 15.51 2.06 -12.24
N GLY A 177 14.98 0.85 -12.50
CA GLY A 177 13.59 0.70 -12.95
C GLY A 177 12.56 1.15 -11.91
N SER A 178 12.90 1.16 -10.62
CA SER A 178 12.03 1.73 -9.58
C SER A 178 12.00 3.26 -9.64
N ARG A 179 13.15 3.90 -9.91
CA ARG A 179 13.25 5.36 -10.08
C ARG A 179 12.52 5.83 -11.33
N GLU A 180 12.60 5.07 -12.41
CA GLU A 180 11.85 5.36 -13.65
C GLU A 180 10.34 5.30 -13.40
N ARG A 181 9.83 4.20 -12.85
CA ARG A 181 8.39 4.06 -12.53
C ARG A 181 7.89 5.12 -11.56
N ALA A 182 8.68 5.47 -10.54
CA ALA A 182 8.32 6.52 -9.60
C ALA A 182 8.26 7.91 -10.25
N GLU A 183 9.19 8.19 -11.18
CA GLU A 183 9.20 9.43 -11.95
C GLU A 183 8.01 9.52 -12.91
N GLU A 184 7.67 8.41 -13.58
CA GLU A 184 6.48 8.32 -14.44
C GLU A 184 5.20 8.58 -13.64
N ALA A 185 5.04 7.94 -12.49
CA ALA A 185 3.88 8.15 -11.61
C ALA A 185 3.74 9.62 -11.19
N ARG A 186 4.84 10.30 -10.82
CA ARG A 186 4.83 11.72 -10.48
C ARG A 186 4.45 12.61 -11.66
N LYS A 187 4.97 12.33 -12.86
CA LYS A 187 4.64 13.08 -14.08
C LYS A 187 3.17 12.93 -14.46
N GLU A 188 2.63 11.71 -14.31
CA GLU A 188 1.23 11.44 -14.57
C GLU A 188 0.33 12.19 -13.58
N ALA A 189 0.67 12.15 -12.28
CA ALA A 189 -0.02 12.93 -11.24
C ALA A 189 0.05 14.44 -11.51
N GLU A 190 1.21 14.97 -11.89
CA GLU A 190 1.37 16.38 -12.22
C GLU A 190 0.54 16.79 -13.45
N LYS A 191 0.50 15.94 -14.47
CA LYS A 191 -0.36 16.17 -15.65
C LYS A 191 -1.83 16.21 -15.24
N TYR A 192 -2.30 15.22 -14.49
CA TYR A 192 -3.69 15.17 -14.03
C TYR A 192 -4.09 16.40 -13.22
N ARG A 193 -3.26 16.85 -12.29
CA ARG A 193 -3.54 18.07 -11.52
C ARG A 193 -3.71 19.30 -12.42
N ARG A 194 -2.86 19.45 -13.44
CA ARG A 194 -2.97 20.56 -14.41
C ARG A 194 -4.28 20.47 -15.21
N ASP A 195 -4.62 19.27 -15.68
CA ASP A 195 -5.85 19.04 -16.45
C ASP A 195 -7.10 19.36 -15.59
N VAL A 196 -7.09 18.98 -14.30
CA VAL A 196 -8.17 19.28 -13.34
C VAL A 196 -8.26 20.77 -13.03
N GLU A 197 -7.12 21.46 -12.83
CA GLU A 197 -7.08 22.90 -12.58
C GLU A 197 -7.60 23.70 -13.79
N GLU A 198 -7.20 23.32 -15.00
CA GLU A 198 -7.67 23.94 -16.24
C GLU A 198 -9.19 23.74 -16.43
N ALA A 199 -9.69 22.53 -16.20
CA ALA A 199 -11.13 22.25 -16.25
C ALA A 199 -11.92 23.06 -15.21
N ALA A 200 -11.38 23.20 -13.99
CA ALA A 200 -12.01 24.00 -12.94
C ALA A 200 -12.03 25.51 -13.27
N GLU A 201 -10.98 26.02 -13.92
CA GLU A 201 -10.94 27.42 -14.38
C GLU A 201 -11.93 27.68 -15.51
N LEU A 202 -12.05 26.75 -16.47
CA LEU A 202 -13.05 26.81 -17.54
C LEU A 202 -14.49 26.79 -17.00
N ALA A 203 -14.78 25.89 -16.05
CA ALA A 203 -16.10 25.81 -15.42
C ALA A 203 -16.47 27.13 -14.70
N LYS A 204 -15.52 27.75 -13.99
CA LYS A 204 -15.74 29.07 -13.36
C LYS A 204 -16.04 30.16 -14.38
N LYS A 205 -15.33 30.18 -15.52
CA LYS A 205 -15.58 31.16 -16.59
C LYS A 205 -16.98 30.97 -17.19
N GLU A 206 -17.41 29.73 -17.40
CA GLU A 206 -18.76 29.42 -17.89
C GLU A 206 -19.85 29.87 -16.91
N GLU A 207 -19.67 29.67 -15.59
CA GLU A 207 -20.61 30.17 -14.58
C GLU A 207 -20.70 31.70 -14.57
N VAL A 208 -19.58 32.41 -14.69
CA VAL A 208 -19.56 33.88 -14.78
C VAL A 208 -20.29 34.36 -16.03
N ILE A 209 -20.03 33.76 -17.19
CA ILE A 209 -20.71 34.10 -18.44
C ILE A 209 -22.22 33.85 -18.30
N LYS A 210 -22.63 32.73 -17.69
CA LYS A 210 -24.03 32.41 -17.48
C LYS A 210 -24.71 33.45 -16.57
N ALA A 211 -24.07 33.83 -15.46
CA ALA A 211 -24.58 34.86 -14.56
C ALA A 211 -24.68 36.25 -15.23
N GLU A 212 -23.72 36.62 -16.08
CA GLU A 212 -23.77 37.86 -16.87
C GLU A 212 -24.88 37.86 -17.93
N VAL A 213 -25.16 36.70 -18.53
CA VAL A 213 -26.28 36.55 -19.50
C VAL A 213 -27.63 36.61 -18.78
N GLU A 214 -27.77 35.97 -17.63
CA GLU A 214 -29.00 36.02 -16.81
C GLU A 214 -29.30 37.45 -16.34
N THR A 215 -28.30 38.16 -15.79
CA THR A 215 -28.47 39.57 -15.38
C THR A 215 -28.83 40.49 -16.54
N LYS A 216 -28.21 40.34 -17.71
CA LYS A 216 -28.59 41.13 -18.90
C LYS A 216 -30.00 40.81 -19.39
N THR A 217 -30.43 39.56 -19.27
CA THR A 217 -31.77 39.12 -19.71
C THR A 217 -32.86 39.65 -18.78
N GLU A 218 -32.63 39.65 -17.46
CA GLU A 218 -33.52 40.30 -16.47
C GLU A 218 -33.59 41.82 -16.67
N GLU A 219 -32.46 42.47 -16.94
CA GLU A 219 -32.44 43.91 -17.19
C GLU A 219 -33.22 44.28 -18.46
N VAL A 220 -33.12 43.48 -19.52
CA VAL A 220 -33.91 43.65 -20.76
C VAL A 220 -35.39 43.38 -20.50
N ALA A 221 -35.75 42.31 -19.79
CA ALA A 221 -37.16 42.00 -19.47
C ALA A 221 -37.82 43.14 -18.66
N SER A 222 -37.11 43.73 -17.69
CA SER A 222 -37.61 44.84 -16.88
C SER A 222 -37.88 46.13 -17.68
N LYS A 223 -37.17 46.33 -18.80
CA LYS A 223 -37.35 47.51 -19.68
C LYS A 223 -38.51 47.33 -20.66
N VAL A 224 -38.88 46.09 -21.02
CA VAL A 224 -40.01 45.82 -21.91
C VAL A 224 -41.36 46.05 -21.19
N ASP A 225 -41.46 45.76 -19.90
CA ASP A 225 -42.69 45.99 -19.11
C ASP A 225 -42.98 47.48 -18.79
N GLN A 226 -42.06 48.40 -19.09
CA GLN A 226 -42.24 49.85 -18.87
C GLN A 226 -42.71 50.64 -20.10
N HIS A 227 -42.95 49.97 -21.23
CA HIS A 227 -43.58 50.58 -22.41
C HIS A 227 -44.95 49.94 -22.66
N PRO A 228 -46.04 50.45 -22.05
CA PRO A 228 -47.37 50.07 -22.50
C PRO A 228 -47.51 50.50 -23.96
N PHE A 229 -47.80 49.54 -24.83
CA PHE A 229 -48.26 49.80 -26.18
C PHE A 229 -49.44 50.77 -26.11
N THR A 230 -49.20 52.03 -26.47
CA THR A 230 -50.28 52.95 -26.80
C THR A 230 -50.80 52.53 -28.17
N ASP A 231 -51.90 51.78 -28.18
CA ASP A 231 -52.70 51.54 -29.37
C ASP A 231 -53.23 52.89 -29.88
N GLU A 232 -52.60 53.43 -30.93
CA GLU A 232 -53.22 54.47 -31.75
C GLU A 232 -54.05 53.81 -32.85
N LEU A 233 -55.37 53.97 -32.69
CA LEU A 233 -56.47 53.73 -33.63
C LEU A 233 -56.53 54.83 -34.70
#